data_AF-A0A7S0RAQ9-F1
#
_entry.id   AF-A0A7S0RAQ9-F1
#
_cell.length_a   1.000
_cell.length_b   1.000
_cell.length_c   1.000
_cell.angle_alpha   90.00
_cell.angle_beta   90.00
_cell.angle_gamma   90.00
#
_symmetry.space_group_name_H-M   'P 1'
#
loop_
_entity.id
_entity.type
_entity.pdbx_description
1 polymer ?
#
loop_
_entity_poly.entity_id
_entity_poly.type
_entity_poly.pdbx_seq_one_letter_code
_entity_poly.pdbx_strand_id
1 'polypeptide(L)'
;ETLVRNEVAYFCCVRQLLEEHPIQWDQEATERPGLFLAGDSHCLTGAWRQVQLRGETRVLVPLLSTGLKAWHMRDESTFYPKMQLLNSMKALPRGSQVVMAFGEIDCREGILVSVNRDRYKDIQEGIQVTVKIYVKMLLRLVRDYGFEVFVHPVAPVLNETREMVMLYNAILKTEVLSAAEKVPGSLHWLDFVHKLLTRSKTTAFGGTKSISNSLRHDLELDGTHMSPVYVSDLSDALASIP
;
A
#
# COMPACT_ATOMS: atom_id res chain seq x y z
N GLU A 1 -16.10 13.27 16.51
CA GLU A 1 -16.41 11.84 16.27
C GLU A 1 -15.39 10.99 17.01
N THR A 2 -15.87 9.95 17.68
CA THR A 2 -15.24 9.32 18.86
C THR A 2 -14.07 8.40 18.52
N LEU A 3 -12.99 8.51 19.30
CA LEU A 3 -11.78 7.66 19.27
C LEU A 3 -12.11 6.15 19.19
N VAL A 4 -13.24 5.75 19.77
CA VAL A 4 -13.74 4.38 19.83
C VAL A 4 -14.04 3.78 18.44
N ARG A 5 -14.52 4.54 17.45
CA ARG A 5 -14.96 3.95 16.17
C ARG A 5 -13.80 3.39 15.34
N ASN A 6 -12.68 4.12 15.30
CA ASN A 6 -11.50 3.68 14.57
C ASN A 6 -10.85 2.49 15.27
N GLU A 7 -10.67 2.55 16.59
CA GLU A 7 -10.12 1.45 17.40
C GLU A 7 -10.94 0.17 17.27
N VAL A 8 -12.28 0.28 17.26
CA VAL A 8 -13.16 -0.86 16.99
C VAL A 8 -12.95 -1.43 15.59
N ALA A 9 -12.78 -0.59 14.56
CA ALA A 9 -12.51 -1.07 13.20
C ALA A 9 -11.17 -1.85 13.13
N TYR A 10 -10.12 -1.33 13.77
CA TYR A 10 -8.83 -2.03 13.88
C TYR A 10 -8.96 -3.35 14.64
N PHE A 11 -9.65 -3.35 15.78
CA PHE A 11 -9.88 -4.55 16.57
C PHE A 11 -10.65 -5.61 15.77
N CYS A 12 -11.74 -5.23 15.11
CA CYS A 12 -12.53 -6.16 14.29
C CYS A 12 -11.70 -6.75 13.15
N CYS A 13 -10.91 -5.93 12.44
CA CYS A 13 -10.02 -6.40 11.38
C CYS A 13 -9.00 -7.42 11.93
N VAL A 14 -8.31 -7.10 13.03
CA VAL A 14 -7.33 -8.01 13.64
C VAL A 14 -7.99 -9.30 14.14
N ARG A 15 -9.17 -9.21 14.77
CA ARG A 15 -9.90 -10.40 15.24
C ARG A 15 -10.27 -11.30 14.07
N GLN A 16 -10.86 -10.74 13.01
CA GLN A 16 -11.22 -11.49 11.81
C GLN A 16 -9.98 -12.13 11.17
N LEU A 17 -8.86 -11.41 11.07
CA LEU A 17 -7.60 -11.94 10.56
C LEU A 17 -7.09 -13.13 11.38
N LEU A 18 -7.17 -13.08 12.71
CA LEU A 18 -6.73 -14.18 13.57
C LEU A 18 -7.67 -15.38 13.54
N GLU A 19 -8.97 -15.15 13.37
CA GLU A 19 -10.01 -16.20 13.32
C GLU A 19 -10.04 -16.92 11.96
N GLU A 20 -10.05 -16.16 10.86
CA GLU A 20 -10.26 -16.68 9.49
C GLU A 20 -8.94 -16.97 8.77
N HIS A 21 -7.86 -16.28 9.15
CA HIS A 21 -6.56 -16.39 8.49
C HIS A 21 -5.41 -16.53 9.50
N PRO A 22 -5.38 -17.60 10.31
CA PRO A 22 -4.36 -17.80 11.33
C PRO A 22 -2.95 -17.78 10.71
N ILE A 23 -2.04 -17.07 11.38
CA ILE A 23 -0.63 -16.98 10.97
C ILE A 23 0.02 -18.36 11.14
N GLN A 24 0.67 -18.84 10.08
CA GLN A 24 1.50 -20.03 10.12
C GLN A 24 2.93 -19.60 10.44
N TRP A 25 3.45 -20.10 11.57
CA TRP A 25 4.81 -19.79 12.02
C TRP A 25 5.79 -20.79 11.40
N ASP A 26 6.73 -20.28 10.61
CA ASP A 26 7.93 -21.01 10.21
C ASP A 26 9.11 -20.49 11.01
N GLN A 27 9.73 -21.38 11.78
CA GLN A 27 10.85 -21.03 12.65
C GLN A 27 12.05 -20.52 11.85
N GLU A 28 12.34 -21.09 10.68
CA GLU A 28 13.47 -20.68 9.85
C GLU A 28 13.29 -19.23 9.34
N ALA A 29 12.05 -18.85 9.01
CA ALA A 29 11.73 -17.50 8.57
C ALA A 29 11.93 -16.45 9.69
N THR A 30 11.73 -16.83 10.96
CA THR A 30 11.89 -15.92 12.10
C THR A 30 13.35 -15.67 12.52
N GLU A 31 14.29 -16.49 12.04
CA GLU A 31 15.73 -16.31 12.29
C GLU A 31 16.36 -15.31 11.31
N ARG A 32 15.67 -14.99 10.21
CA ARG A 32 16.10 -13.98 9.23
C ARG A 32 15.63 -12.58 9.66
N PRO A 33 16.34 -11.50 9.27
CA PRO A 33 15.85 -10.16 9.57
C PRO A 33 14.46 -9.93 8.95
N GLY A 34 13.59 -9.17 9.61
CA GLY A 34 12.27 -8.87 9.06
C GLY A 34 12.34 -8.08 7.75
N LEU A 35 11.33 -8.25 6.89
CA LEU A 35 11.02 -7.28 5.83
C LEU A 35 9.93 -6.36 6.38
N PHE A 36 10.25 -5.08 6.58
CA PHE A 36 9.28 -4.18 7.20
C PHE A 36 8.15 -3.83 6.25
N LEU A 37 6.90 -3.85 6.71
CA LEU A 37 5.72 -3.47 5.94
C LEU A 37 5.08 -2.23 6.57
N ALA A 38 5.41 -1.06 6.04
CA ALA A 38 4.88 0.21 6.50
C ALA A 38 3.63 0.59 5.71
N GLY A 39 2.56 0.89 6.42
CA GLY A 39 1.29 1.29 5.80
C GLY A 39 0.32 1.85 6.82
N ASP A 40 -0.87 2.19 6.37
CA ASP A 40 -2.03 2.38 7.23
C ASP A 40 -2.62 1.02 7.64
N SER A 41 -3.94 0.91 7.85
CA SER A 41 -4.57 -0.36 8.20
C SER A 41 -4.37 -1.47 7.17
N HIS A 42 -4.08 -1.15 5.91
CA HIS A 42 -3.81 -2.14 4.86
C HIS A 42 -2.52 -2.94 5.09
N CYS A 43 -1.59 -2.49 5.94
CA CYS A 43 -0.43 -3.32 6.29
C CYS A 43 -0.79 -4.50 7.20
N LEU A 44 -1.95 -4.49 7.87
CA LEU A 44 -2.31 -5.50 8.85
C LEU A 44 -2.62 -6.86 8.22
N THR A 45 -3.15 -6.86 7.01
CA THR A 45 -3.49 -8.09 6.30
C THR A 45 -2.23 -8.84 5.85
N GLY A 46 -1.14 -8.13 5.59
CA GLY A 46 0.19 -8.71 5.35
C GLY A 46 1.01 -9.01 6.62
N ALA A 47 0.55 -8.57 7.80
CA ALA A 47 1.34 -8.65 9.02
C ALA A 47 1.73 -10.09 9.39
N TRP A 48 3.00 -10.27 9.75
CA TRP A 48 3.61 -11.52 10.22
C TRP A 48 3.53 -12.68 9.24
N ARG A 49 3.23 -12.40 7.97
CA ARG A 49 3.21 -13.39 6.90
C ARG A 49 4.55 -13.48 6.22
N GLN A 50 4.76 -14.61 5.56
CA GLN A 50 6.01 -14.93 4.91
C GLN A 50 5.94 -14.58 3.43
N VAL A 51 7.05 -14.08 2.91
CA VAL A 51 7.25 -13.75 1.49
C VAL A 51 8.64 -14.17 1.06
N GLN A 52 8.81 -14.38 -0.25
CA GLN A 52 10.11 -14.63 -0.85
C GLN A 52 10.76 -13.31 -1.29
N LEU A 53 12.02 -13.11 -0.91
CA LEU A 53 12.85 -12.02 -1.40
C LEU A 53 14.24 -12.55 -1.70
N ARG A 54 14.66 -12.49 -2.97
CA ARG A 54 15.98 -12.97 -3.44
C ARG A 54 16.31 -14.41 -3.00
N GLY A 55 15.31 -15.30 -3.05
CA GLY A 55 15.45 -16.71 -2.67
C GLY A 55 15.40 -16.98 -1.15
N GLU A 56 15.26 -15.95 -0.31
CA GLU A 56 15.07 -16.10 1.13
C GLU A 56 13.60 -15.94 1.53
N THR A 57 13.14 -16.80 2.43
CA THR A 57 11.87 -16.61 3.14
C THR A 57 12.03 -15.54 4.21
N ARG A 58 11.20 -14.50 4.17
CA ARG A 58 11.25 -13.35 5.09
C ARG A 58 9.89 -13.13 5.72
N VAL A 59 9.87 -12.76 7.00
CA VAL A 59 8.64 -12.37 7.70
C VAL A 59 8.36 -10.89 7.51
N LEU A 60 7.13 -10.55 7.13
CA LEU A 60 6.63 -9.19 7.05
C LEU A 60 6.40 -8.63 8.46
N VAL A 61 7.17 -7.61 8.85
CA VAL A 61 7.07 -6.95 10.15
C VAL A 61 6.27 -5.66 10.01
N PRO A 62 5.03 -5.58 10.52
CA PRO A 62 4.16 -4.42 10.29
C PRO A 62 4.67 -3.17 11.00
N LEU A 63 4.68 -2.04 10.29
CA LEU A 63 4.91 -0.70 10.80
C LEU A 63 3.65 0.15 10.55
N LEU A 64 2.63 -0.08 11.37
CA LEU A 64 1.31 0.56 11.24
C LEU A 64 1.38 2.07 11.53
N SER A 65 0.84 2.88 10.63
CA SER A 65 0.61 4.32 10.81
C SER A 65 -0.85 4.69 10.51
N THR A 66 -1.65 4.80 11.58
CA THR A 66 -3.10 4.88 11.46
C THR A 66 -3.56 6.21 10.83
N GLY A 67 -4.36 6.10 9.76
CA GLY A 67 -4.95 7.27 9.07
C GLY A 67 -3.95 8.11 8.26
N LEU A 68 -2.76 7.59 8.01
CA LEU A 68 -1.74 8.33 7.26
C LEU A 68 -2.00 8.27 5.74
N LYS A 69 -2.21 9.45 5.15
CA LYS A 69 -2.27 9.68 3.71
C LYS A 69 -0.89 9.98 3.14
N ALA A 70 -0.63 9.62 1.89
CA ALA A 70 0.53 10.06 1.13
C ALA A 70 0.64 11.60 1.12
N TRP A 71 -0.49 12.30 0.97
CA TRP A 71 -0.54 13.76 1.01
C TRP A 71 -0.03 14.37 2.33
N HIS A 72 -0.17 13.65 3.45
CA HIS A 72 0.33 14.11 4.75
C HIS A 72 1.86 14.10 4.81
N MET A 73 2.59 13.47 3.88
CA MET A 73 4.05 13.34 3.95
C MET A 73 4.82 14.59 3.50
N ARG A 74 4.11 15.64 3.05
CA ARG A 74 4.72 16.94 2.70
C ARG A 74 5.45 17.58 3.87
N ASP A 75 6.37 18.49 3.58
CA ASP A 75 7.30 19.05 4.57
C ASP A 75 6.57 19.82 5.68
N GLU A 76 5.53 20.56 5.30
CA GLU A 76 4.76 21.46 6.16
C GLU A 76 3.79 20.72 7.08
N SER A 77 3.54 19.43 6.83
CA SER A 77 2.60 18.64 7.63
C SER A 77 3.20 18.30 9.00
N THR A 78 2.47 18.68 10.05
CA THR A 78 2.74 18.32 11.46
C THR A 78 1.85 17.18 11.96
N PHE A 79 1.20 16.46 11.05
CA PHE A 79 0.24 15.41 11.37
C PHE A 79 0.88 14.29 12.21
N TYR A 80 0.29 13.97 13.36
CA TYR A 80 0.89 13.02 14.31
C TYR A 80 1.22 11.64 13.69
N PRO A 81 0.35 11.01 12.89
CA PRO A 81 0.69 9.77 12.20
C PRO A 81 1.93 9.87 11.29
N LYS A 82 2.17 11.01 10.61
CA LYS A 82 3.42 11.22 9.86
C LYS A 82 4.61 11.17 10.81
N MET A 83 4.55 11.86 11.94
CA MET A 83 5.64 11.87 12.92
C MET A 83 5.89 10.48 13.50
N GLN A 84 4.83 9.73 13.76
CA GLN A 84 4.91 8.35 14.21
C GLN A 84 5.57 7.44 13.16
N LEU A 85 5.19 7.53 11.88
CA LEU A 85 5.88 6.82 10.80
C LEU A 85 7.37 7.18 10.74
N LEU A 86 7.71 8.46 10.76
CA LEU A 86 9.11 8.92 10.67
C LEU A 86 9.94 8.45 11.88
N ASN A 87 9.37 8.43 13.08
CA ASN A 87 10.03 7.89 14.26
C ASN A 87 10.25 6.38 14.14
N SER A 88 9.28 5.63 13.62
CA SER A 88 9.43 4.21 13.33
C SER A 88 10.56 3.97 12.32
N MET A 89 10.59 4.74 11.22
CA MET A 89 11.66 4.66 10.22
C MET A 89 13.03 4.96 10.82
N LYS A 90 13.14 6.00 11.66
CA LYS A 90 14.40 6.35 12.34
C LYS A 90 14.89 5.25 13.28
N ALA A 91 14.00 4.45 13.85
CA ALA A 91 14.33 3.37 14.76
C ALA A 91 14.83 2.10 14.05
N LEU A 92 14.59 1.96 12.73
CA LEU A 92 15.06 0.80 11.99
C LEU A 92 16.58 0.82 11.80
N PRO A 93 17.24 -0.35 11.74
CA PRO A 93 18.63 -0.43 11.32
C PRO A 93 18.86 0.25 9.96
N ARG A 94 20.02 0.89 9.79
CA ARG A 94 20.43 1.42 8.47
C ARG A 94 20.47 0.27 7.46
N GLY A 95 20.08 0.55 6.22
CA GLY A 95 20.02 -0.50 5.19
C GLY A 95 18.79 -1.41 5.27
N SER A 96 17.82 -1.12 6.14
CA SER A 96 16.59 -1.92 6.23
C SER A 96 15.82 -1.96 4.91
N GLN A 97 15.19 -3.10 4.67
CA GLN A 97 14.28 -3.34 3.56
C GLN A 97 12.86 -3.05 3.99
N VAL A 98 12.14 -2.21 3.23
CA VAL A 98 10.83 -1.71 3.62
C VAL A 98 9.85 -1.72 2.45
N VAL A 99 8.74 -2.44 2.60
CA VAL A 99 7.56 -2.36 1.74
C VAL A 99 6.70 -1.19 2.19
N MET A 100 6.34 -0.30 1.26
CA MET A 100 5.61 0.94 1.53
C MET A 100 4.21 0.88 0.89
N ALA A 101 3.18 0.75 1.73
CA ALA A 101 1.78 0.54 1.36
C ALA A 101 0.91 1.71 1.86
N PHE A 102 0.93 2.82 1.13
CA PHE A 102 0.11 4.01 1.40
C PHE A 102 -0.59 4.49 0.13
N GLY A 103 -1.68 5.23 0.29
CA GLY A 103 -2.39 5.89 -0.81
C GLY A 103 -3.87 5.50 -0.94
N GLU A 104 -4.32 4.45 -0.25
CA GLU A 104 -5.72 4.03 -0.34
C GLU A 104 -6.66 5.11 0.22
N ILE A 105 -6.35 5.68 1.39
CA ILE A 105 -7.14 6.77 1.98
C ILE A 105 -7.10 8.04 1.09
N ASP A 106 -5.97 8.31 0.40
CA ASP A 106 -5.88 9.41 -0.56
C ASP A 106 -6.89 9.22 -1.71
N CYS A 107 -7.01 8.00 -2.23
CA CYS A 107 -7.96 7.65 -3.28
C CYS A 107 -9.41 7.61 -2.79
N ARG A 108 -9.67 7.14 -1.57
CA ARG A 108 -11.03 7.01 -1.05
C ARG A 108 -11.70 8.36 -0.79
N GLU A 109 -10.95 9.31 -0.24
CA GLU A 109 -11.53 10.57 0.22
C GLU A 109 -10.63 11.81 0.01
N GLY A 110 -9.30 11.66 -0.04
CA GLY A 110 -8.39 12.80 -0.01
C GLY A 110 -8.42 13.66 -1.29
N ILE A 111 -8.26 13.02 -2.45
CA ILE A 111 -8.08 13.70 -3.73
C ILE A 111 -9.40 14.31 -4.19
N LEU A 112 -10.49 13.55 -4.20
CA LEU A 112 -11.80 14.01 -4.68
C LEU A 112 -12.29 15.23 -3.88
N VAL A 113 -12.17 15.20 -2.55
CA VAL A 113 -12.55 16.33 -1.68
C VAL A 113 -11.69 17.56 -1.97
N SER A 114 -10.41 17.39 -2.33
CA SER A 114 -9.52 18.51 -2.65
C SER A 114 -9.86 19.15 -3.99
N VAL A 115 -10.21 18.34 -5.00
CA VAL A 115 -10.71 18.82 -6.30
C VAL A 115 -12.02 19.58 -6.13
N ASN A 116 -12.98 19.03 -5.38
CA ASN A 116 -14.27 19.70 -5.12
C ASN A 116 -14.14 21.00 -4.31
N ARG A 117 -12.97 21.27 -3.73
CA ARG A 117 -12.65 22.50 -3.01
C ARG A 117 -11.72 23.43 -3.82
N ASP A 118 -11.66 23.22 -5.14
CA ASP A 118 -10.86 24.00 -6.09
C ASP A 118 -9.35 24.07 -5.74
N ARG A 119 -8.83 23.07 -5.02
CA ARG A 119 -7.39 23.00 -4.70
C ARG A 119 -6.56 22.46 -5.84
N TYR A 120 -7.20 21.66 -6.70
CA TYR A 120 -6.63 21.10 -7.92
C TYR A 120 -7.67 21.23 -9.02
N LYS A 121 -7.22 21.48 -10.24
CA LYS A 121 -8.03 21.61 -11.45
C LYS A 121 -8.85 20.34 -11.72
N ASP A 122 -8.23 19.18 -11.54
CA ASP A 122 -8.83 17.88 -11.79
C ASP A 122 -8.21 16.77 -10.93
N ILE A 123 -8.81 15.58 -11.00
CA ILE A 123 -8.36 14.39 -10.25
C ILE A 123 -6.91 14.03 -10.62
N GLN A 124 -6.55 14.15 -11.89
CA GLN A 124 -5.22 13.78 -12.36
C GLN A 124 -4.14 14.68 -11.76
N GLU A 125 -4.35 16.00 -11.73
CA GLU A 125 -3.46 16.94 -11.05
C GLU A 125 -3.34 16.60 -9.55
N GLY A 126 -4.48 16.35 -8.88
CA GLY A 126 -4.48 15.98 -7.46
C GLY A 126 -3.68 14.71 -7.16
N ILE A 127 -3.78 13.69 -8.02
CA ILE A 127 -2.97 12.48 -7.94
C ILE A 127 -1.50 12.82 -8.15
N GLN A 128 -1.15 13.56 -9.20
CA GLN A 128 0.25 13.89 -9.52
C GLN A 128 0.94 14.63 -8.37
N VAL A 129 0.27 15.59 -7.75
CA VAL A 129 0.81 16.31 -6.59
C VAL A 129 1.03 15.36 -5.41
N THR A 130 0.05 14.51 -5.12
CA THR A 130 0.11 13.55 -4.00
C THR A 130 1.21 12.51 -4.18
N VAL A 131 1.32 11.93 -5.38
CA VAL A 131 2.38 10.98 -5.74
C VAL A 131 3.76 11.62 -5.65
N LYS A 132 3.94 12.86 -6.12
CA LYS A 132 5.22 13.58 -6.00
C LYS A 132 5.63 13.79 -4.55
N ILE A 133 4.68 14.13 -3.68
CA ILE A 133 4.93 14.22 -2.23
C ILE A 133 5.41 12.87 -1.69
N TYR A 134 4.72 11.78 -2.06
CA TYR A 134 5.07 10.44 -1.61
C TYR A 134 6.46 10.01 -2.07
N VAL A 135 6.74 10.08 -3.37
CA VAL A 135 8.02 9.69 -3.97
C VAL A 135 9.18 10.53 -3.40
N LYS A 136 8.96 11.83 -3.17
CA LYS A 136 9.94 12.69 -2.49
C LYS A 136 10.29 12.15 -1.10
N MET A 137 9.31 11.68 -0.33
CA MET A 137 9.54 11.06 0.97
C MET A 137 10.31 9.74 0.84
N LEU A 138 9.94 8.86 -0.10
CA LEU A 138 10.65 7.59 -0.35
C LEU A 138 12.13 7.82 -0.67
N LEU A 139 12.44 8.77 -1.55
CA LEU A 139 13.83 9.14 -1.89
C LEU A 139 14.62 9.67 -0.69
N ARG A 140 13.96 10.34 0.27
CA ARG A 140 14.62 10.75 1.52
C ARG A 140 14.94 9.55 2.39
N LEU A 141 14.06 8.55 2.48
CA LEU A 141 14.33 7.34 3.26
C LEU A 141 15.55 6.59 2.70
N VAL A 142 15.62 6.46 1.37
CA VAL A 142 16.78 5.89 0.68
C VAL A 142 18.05 6.68 1.00
N ARG A 143 18.04 8.00 0.82
CA ARG A 143 19.22 8.85 1.02
C ARG A 143 19.68 8.90 2.48
N ASP A 144 18.77 9.11 3.42
CA ASP A 144 19.12 9.44 4.81
C ASP A 144 19.42 8.17 5.63
N TYR A 145 18.71 7.07 5.35
CA TYR A 145 18.83 5.81 6.11
C TYR A 145 19.45 4.66 5.31
N GLY A 146 19.66 4.82 4.00
CA GLY A 146 20.18 3.77 3.14
C GLY A 146 19.17 2.65 2.88
N PHE A 147 17.87 2.91 3.06
CA PHE A 147 16.86 1.86 2.90
C PHE A 147 16.76 1.37 1.47
N GLU A 148 16.39 0.10 1.35
CA GLU A 148 15.85 -0.47 0.11
C GLU A 148 14.32 -0.48 0.22
N VAL A 149 13.66 0.24 -0.68
CA VAL A 149 12.23 0.53 -0.62
C VAL A 149 11.49 -0.19 -1.73
N PHE A 150 10.45 -0.93 -1.36
CA PHE A 150 9.55 -1.62 -2.28
C PHE A 150 8.17 -0.95 -2.22
N VAL A 151 7.74 -0.34 -3.32
CA VAL A 151 6.47 0.38 -3.36
C VAL A 151 5.35 -0.59 -3.72
N HIS A 152 4.46 -0.81 -2.75
CA HIS A 152 3.27 -1.63 -2.92
C HIS A 152 2.21 -0.83 -3.69
N PRO A 153 1.52 -1.43 -4.68
CA PRO A 153 0.43 -0.78 -5.38
C PRO A 153 -0.75 -0.53 -4.42
N VAL A 154 -1.45 0.59 -4.57
CA VAL A 154 -2.66 0.86 -3.81
C VAL A 154 -3.72 -0.19 -4.12
N ALA A 155 -4.34 -0.77 -3.09
CA ALA A 155 -5.30 -1.85 -3.23
C ALA A 155 -6.65 -1.35 -3.82
N PRO A 156 -7.14 -1.92 -4.94
CA PRO A 156 -8.39 -1.52 -5.58
C PRO A 156 -9.64 -2.20 -4.96
N VAL A 157 -9.75 -2.17 -3.62
CA VAL A 157 -10.77 -2.92 -2.86
C VAL A 157 -12.18 -2.45 -3.18
N LEU A 158 -12.48 -1.18 -2.90
CA LEU A 158 -13.80 -0.59 -3.07
C LEU A 158 -14.16 -0.43 -4.56
N ASN A 159 -15.39 -0.78 -4.93
CA ASN A 159 -15.88 -0.62 -6.30
C ASN A 159 -15.90 0.86 -6.70
N GLU A 160 -16.33 1.72 -5.77
CA GLU A 160 -16.58 3.14 -5.95
C GLU A 160 -15.30 3.93 -6.24
N THR A 161 -14.16 3.46 -5.73
CA THR A 161 -12.88 4.16 -5.82
C THR A 161 -11.90 3.43 -6.74
N ARG A 162 -12.26 2.26 -7.27
CA ARG A 162 -11.39 1.39 -8.07
C ARG A 162 -10.77 2.09 -9.27
N GLU A 163 -11.55 2.85 -10.03
CA GLU A 163 -11.03 3.58 -11.19
C GLU A 163 -10.00 4.63 -10.78
N MET A 164 -10.26 5.35 -9.68
CA MET A 164 -9.32 6.31 -9.11
C MET A 164 -8.04 5.61 -8.63
N VAL A 165 -8.16 4.48 -7.95
CA VAL A 165 -7.00 3.68 -7.49
C VAL A 165 -6.17 3.19 -8.68
N MET A 166 -6.80 2.74 -9.77
CA MET A 166 -6.08 2.29 -10.96
C MET A 166 -5.34 3.44 -11.66
N LEU A 167 -5.96 4.63 -11.74
CA LEU A 167 -5.30 5.83 -12.24
C LEU A 167 -4.14 6.25 -11.32
N TYR A 168 -4.35 6.20 -10.00
CA TYR A 168 -3.32 6.51 -9.00
C TYR A 168 -2.11 5.57 -9.14
N ASN A 169 -2.35 4.27 -9.27
CA ASN A 169 -1.28 3.28 -9.46
C ASN A 169 -0.54 3.46 -10.78
N ALA A 170 -1.21 3.84 -11.86
CA ALA A 170 -0.55 4.12 -13.12
C ALA A 170 0.43 5.30 -13.00
N ILE A 171 -0.01 6.39 -12.37
CA ILE A 171 0.84 7.57 -12.14
C ILE A 171 1.96 7.27 -11.14
N LEU A 172 1.63 6.58 -10.03
CA LEU A 172 2.61 6.16 -9.02
C LEU A 172 3.69 5.26 -9.63
N LYS A 173 3.32 4.27 -10.44
CA LYS A 173 4.27 3.41 -11.15
C LYS A 173 5.24 4.23 -12.00
N THR A 174 4.72 5.13 -12.84
CA THR A 174 5.57 5.98 -13.69
C THR A 174 6.56 6.81 -12.87
N GLU A 175 6.09 7.47 -11.81
CA GLU A 175 6.92 8.32 -10.96
C GLU A 175 7.95 7.51 -10.15
N VAL A 176 7.58 6.33 -9.64
CA VAL A 176 8.50 5.43 -8.92
C VAL A 176 9.58 4.90 -9.86
N LEU A 177 9.23 4.44 -11.06
CA LEU A 177 10.20 3.95 -12.03
C LEU A 177 11.18 5.06 -12.46
N SER A 178 10.68 6.27 -12.73
CA SER A 178 11.54 7.41 -13.05
C SER A 178 12.43 7.82 -11.86
N ALA A 179 11.93 7.73 -10.63
CA ALA A 179 12.72 8.00 -9.44
C ALA A 179 13.78 6.91 -9.19
N ALA A 180 13.47 5.65 -9.49
CA ALA A 180 14.38 4.52 -9.32
C ALA A 180 15.63 4.63 -10.21
N GLU A 181 15.54 5.25 -11.38
CA GLU A 181 16.70 5.57 -12.23
C GLU A 181 17.76 6.41 -11.52
N LYS A 182 17.35 7.21 -10.51
CA LYS A 182 18.24 8.09 -9.73
C LYS A 182 18.86 7.40 -8.52
N VAL A 183 18.29 6.27 -8.09
CA VAL A 183 18.74 5.48 -6.93
C VAL A 183 18.71 3.98 -7.26
N PRO A 184 19.54 3.51 -8.22
CA PRO A 184 19.48 2.15 -8.73
C PRO A 184 19.65 1.10 -7.61
N GLY A 185 18.76 0.11 -7.59
CA GLY A 185 18.78 -0.98 -6.60
C GLY A 185 18.20 -0.63 -5.22
N SER A 186 17.73 0.61 -5.00
CA SER A 186 17.19 1.03 -3.70
C SER A 186 15.72 1.44 -3.71
N LEU A 187 15.10 1.59 -4.88
CA LEU A 187 13.68 1.91 -5.00
C LEU A 187 13.05 1.05 -6.09
N HIS A 188 12.00 0.31 -5.73
CA HIS A 188 11.39 -0.71 -6.58
C HIS A 188 9.88 -0.54 -6.64
N TRP A 189 9.28 -0.75 -7.82
CA TRP A 189 7.83 -0.86 -7.98
C TRP A 189 7.41 -2.33 -7.98
N LEU A 190 6.43 -2.69 -7.14
CA LEU A 190 5.90 -4.05 -7.10
C LEU A 190 4.73 -4.21 -8.07
N ASP A 191 4.99 -4.80 -9.24
CA ASP A 191 4.05 -4.80 -10.37
C ASP A 191 3.03 -5.96 -10.33
N PHE A 192 2.11 -5.94 -9.37
CA PHE A 192 1.11 -7.01 -9.22
C PHE A 192 -0.34 -6.53 -9.11
N VAL A 193 -0.63 -5.23 -9.20
CA VAL A 193 -2.01 -4.70 -9.05
C VAL A 193 -3.00 -5.36 -10.01
N HIS A 194 -2.55 -5.72 -11.21
CA HIS A 194 -3.38 -6.37 -12.22
C HIS A 194 -3.82 -7.78 -11.82
N LYS A 195 -3.07 -8.46 -10.94
CA LYS A 195 -3.40 -9.79 -10.40
C LYS A 195 -4.51 -9.74 -9.34
N LEU A 196 -4.77 -8.56 -8.78
CA LEU A 196 -5.79 -8.33 -7.75
C LEU A 196 -7.21 -8.22 -8.33
N LEU A 197 -7.32 -8.10 -9.66
CA LEU A 197 -8.58 -7.84 -10.33
C LEU A 197 -8.94 -8.98 -11.28
N THR A 198 -10.22 -9.32 -11.31
CA THR A 198 -10.82 -10.18 -12.31
C THR A 198 -11.50 -9.33 -13.36
N ARG A 199 -11.31 -9.69 -14.65
CA ARG A 199 -12.04 -9.07 -15.76
C ARG A 199 -13.34 -9.83 -15.98
N SER A 200 -14.47 -9.16 -15.76
CA SER A 200 -15.78 -9.70 -16.11
C SER A 200 -16.38 -8.93 -17.27
N LYS A 201 -16.92 -9.66 -18.25
CA LYS A 201 -17.75 -9.07 -19.31
C LYS A 201 -19.14 -8.88 -18.73
N THR A 202 -19.48 -7.64 -18.41
CA THR A 202 -20.82 -7.27 -17.95
C THR A 202 -21.62 -6.72 -19.12
N THR A 203 -22.85 -7.18 -19.29
CA THR A 203 -23.81 -6.55 -20.19
C THR A 203 -24.45 -5.38 -19.45
N ALA A 204 -24.17 -4.16 -19.88
CA ALA A 204 -24.86 -2.99 -19.39
C ALA A 204 -26.32 -3.00 -19.84
N PHE A 205 -27.17 -2.24 -19.14
CA PHE A 205 -28.55 -2.00 -19.54
C PHE A 205 -28.55 -1.42 -20.97
N GLY A 206 -29.16 -2.12 -21.93
CA GLY A 206 -29.11 -1.76 -23.36
C GLY A 206 -28.19 -2.63 -24.24
N GLY A 207 -27.59 -3.70 -23.70
CA GLY A 207 -26.88 -4.72 -24.50
C GLY A 207 -25.44 -4.37 -24.88
N THR A 208 -24.93 -3.22 -24.45
CA THR A 208 -23.51 -2.87 -24.57
C THR A 208 -22.67 -3.75 -23.66
N LYS A 209 -21.72 -4.47 -24.26
CA LYS A 209 -20.71 -5.23 -23.52
C LYS A 209 -19.70 -4.24 -22.92
N SER A 210 -19.72 -4.08 -21.61
CA SER A 210 -18.69 -3.37 -20.86
C SER A 210 -17.73 -4.36 -20.20
N ILE A 211 -16.45 -4.04 -20.14
CA ILE A 211 -15.47 -4.79 -19.35
C ILE A 211 -15.41 -4.11 -17.99
N SER A 212 -15.87 -4.80 -16.95
CA SER A 212 -15.71 -4.33 -15.57
C SER A 212 -14.55 -5.08 -14.93
N ASN A 213 -13.75 -4.36 -14.14
CA ASN A 213 -12.78 -4.97 -13.25
C ASN A 213 -13.42 -5.10 -11.86
N SER A 214 -13.42 -6.30 -11.32
CA SER A 214 -13.85 -6.58 -9.94
C SER A 214 -12.67 -7.07 -9.12
N LEU A 215 -12.67 -6.83 -7.82
CA LEU A 215 -11.72 -7.47 -6.92
C LEU A 215 -11.81 -8.99 -7.09
N ARG A 216 -10.68 -9.70 -7.04
CA ARG A 216 -10.67 -11.17 -7.03
C ARG A 216 -11.41 -11.64 -5.77
N HIS A 217 -12.34 -12.59 -5.91
CA HIS A 217 -13.27 -12.96 -4.84
C HIS A 217 -12.58 -13.48 -3.56
N ASP A 218 -11.47 -14.20 -3.70
CA ASP A 218 -10.64 -14.68 -2.58
C ASP A 218 -9.88 -13.57 -1.85
N LEU A 219 -9.89 -12.34 -2.38
CA LEU A 219 -9.32 -11.14 -1.78
C LEU A 219 -10.35 -10.30 -1.01
N GLU A 220 -11.63 -10.69 -0.99
CA GLU A 220 -12.65 -10.01 -0.17
C GLU A 220 -12.41 -10.33 1.33
N LEU A 221 -12.60 -9.34 2.22
CA LEU A 221 -12.45 -9.51 3.67
C LEU A 221 -13.54 -8.77 4.46
N ASP A 222 -13.43 -7.45 4.60
CA ASP A 222 -14.30 -6.63 5.46
C ASP A 222 -14.87 -5.40 4.74
N GLY A 223 -14.76 -5.37 3.41
CA GLY A 223 -15.18 -4.25 2.57
C GLY A 223 -14.25 -3.05 2.60
N THR A 224 -13.15 -3.06 3.36
CA THR A 224 -12.11 -2.01 3.35
C THR A 224 -10.75 -2.59 3.00
N HIS A 225 -10.40 -3.74 3.55
CA HIS A 225 -9.11 -4.38 3.38
C HIS A 225 -9.19 -5.59 2.44
N MET A 226 -8.06 -5.97 1.85
CA MET A 226 -7.94 -7.23 1.11
C MET A 226 -7.68 -8.40 2.07
N SER A 227 -8.27 -9.56 1.80
CA SER A 227 -7.88 -10.81 2.47
C SER A 227 -6.38 -11.06 2.29
N PRO A 228 -5.68 -11.61 3.30
CA PRO A 228 -4.25 -11.89 3.24
C PRO A 228 -3.78 -12.81 2.12
N VAL A 229 -4.70 -13.42 1.38
CA VAL A 229 -4.40 -14.22 0.19
C VAL A 229 -3.56 -13.43 -0.83
N TYR A 230 -3.67 -12.09 -0.88
CA TYR A 230 -2.84 -11.25 -1.75
C TYR A 230 -1.33 -11.36 -1.46
N VAL A 231 -0.92 -11.86 -0.30
CA VAL A 231 0.49 -11.98 0.08
C VAL A 231 1.26 -12.91 -0.86
N SER A 232 0.60 -13.87 -1.52
CA SER A 232 1.23 -14.67 -2.58
C SER A 232 1.60 -13.79 -3.79
N ASP A 233 0.70 -12.92 -4.23
CA ASP A 233 0.96 -11.97 -5.33
C ASP A 233 2.08 -10.97 -4.98
N LEU A 234 2.11 -10.51 -3.72
CA LEU A 234 3.20 -9.69 -3.18
C LEU A 234 4.53 -10.46 -3.16
N SER A 235 4.52 -11.71 -2.70
CA SER A 235 5.71 -12.57 -2.64
C SER A 235 6.30 -12.80 -4.03
N ASP A 236 5.46 -13.08 -5.04
CA ASP A 236 5.89 -13.22 -6.42
C ASP A 236 6.56 -11.93 -6.94
N ALA A 237 5.97 -10.77 -6.63
CA ALA A 237 6.51 -9.48 -7.05
C ALA A 237 7.86 -9.20 -6.39
N LEU A 238 8.00 -9.46 -5.09
CA LEU A 238 9.24 -9.31 -4.34
C LEU A 238 10.33 -10.26 -4.86
N ALA A 239 9.98 -11.52 -5.15
CA ALA A 239 10.91 -12.50 -5.71
C ALA A 239 11.42 -12.13 -7.10
N SER A 240 10.66 -11.32 -7.85
CA SER A 240 11.07 -10.84 -9.17
C SER A 240 12.07 -9.67 -9.14
N ILE A 241 12.27 -9.03 -7.99
CA ILE A 241 13.24 -7.94 -7.84
C ILE A 241 14.66 -8.54 -7.74
N PRO A 242 15.62 -8.09 -8.60
CA PRO A 242 16.99 -8.59 -8.62
C PRO A 242 17.76 -8.27 -7.32
#